data_AF-A0A7V0SFY0-F1
#
_entry.id   AF-A0A7V0SFY0-F1
#
_cell.length_a   1.000
_cell.length_b   1.000
_cell.length_c   1.000
_cell.angle_alpha   90.00
_cell.angle_beta   90.00
_cell.angle_gamma   90.00
#
_symmetry.space_group_name_H-M   'P 1'
#
loop_
_entity.id
_entity.type
_entity.pdbx_description
1 polymer ?
#
loop_
_entity_poly.entity_id
_entity_poly.type
_entity_poly.pdbx_seq_one_letter_code
_entity_poly.pdbx_strand_id
1 'polypeptide(L)' 'MVIVKNLSYGSEGRILIYPFSLSLDDGSVTGVVGKSGAGKSLMLKLLAGETGGYDGAIEINGRELSAIPARERHKLLSY' A
#
# COMPACT_ATOMS: atom_id res chain seq x y z
N MET A 1 -5.30 11.54 3.19
CA MET A 1 -4.14 11.12 3.97
C MET A 1 -4.02 9.61 3.86
N VAL A 2 -2.82 9.08 3.62
CA VAL A 2 -2.57 7.63 3.59
C VAL A 2 -1.60 7.29 4.70
N ILE A 3 -1.97 6.33 5.57
CA ILE A 3 -1.10 5.84 6.63
C ILE A 3 -0.85 4.35 6.42
N VAL A 4 0.41 3.94 6.51
CA VAL A 4 0.86 2.56 6.39
C VAL A 4 1.60 2.20 7.68
N LYS A 5 1.20 1.11 8.32
CA LYS A 5 1.77 0.64 9.58
C LYS A 5 2.30 -0.78 9.41
N ASN A 6 3.62 -0.91 9.51
CA ASN A 6 4.37 -2.18 9.44
C ASN A 6 3.91 -3.09 8.29
N LEU A 7 3.70 -2.51 7.10
CA LEU A 7 3.26 -3.25 5.94
C LEU A 7 4.38 -4.18 5.46
N SER A 8 4.10 -5.47 5.41
CA SER A 8 4.97 -6.47 4.79
C SER A 8 4.17 -7.40 3.90
N TYR A 9 4.84 -7.95 2.89
CA TYR A 9 4.22 -8.88 1.96
C TYR A 9 5.23 -9.91 1.45
N GLY A 10 4.79 -11.16 1.40
CA GLY A 10 5.55 -12.27 0.85
C GLY A 10 4.69 -13.15 -0.05
N SER A 11 5.34 -13.85 -0.97
CA SER A 11 4.71 -14.81 -1.87
C SER A 11 5.65 -15.99 -2.06
N GLU A 12 5.11 -17.21 -2.12
CA GLU A 12 5.88 -18.44 -2.38
C GLU A 12 7.11 -18.62 -1.45
N GLY A 13 6.96 -18.28 -0.16
CA GLY A 13 8.03 -18.40 0.83
C GLY A 13 9.14 -17.34 0.73
N ARG A 14 8.95 -16.29 -0.09
CA ARG A 14 9.89 -15.17 -0.22
C ARG A 14 9.25 -13.88 0.27
N ILE A 15 10.02 -13.09 1.05
CA ILE A 15 9.64 -11.73 1.41
C ILE A 15 9.90 -10.83 0.19
N LEU A 16 8.85 -10.16 -0.30
CA LEU A 16 8.93 -9.25 -1.44
C LEU A 16 8.88 -7.79 -1.01
N ILE A 17 8.21 -7.51 0.10
CA ILE A 17 8.17 -6.21 0.76
C ILE A 17 8.53 -6.45 2.23
N TYR A 18 9.66 -5.89 2.65
CA TYR A 18 10.06 -5.87 4.06
C TYR A 18 9.17 -4.90 4.86
N PRO A 19 8.97 -5.14 6.16
CA PRO A 19 8.14 -4.30 7.01
C PRO A 19 8.53 -2.83 6.91
N PHE A 20 7.57 -1.97 6.56
CA PHE A 20 7.77 -0.52 6.55
C PHE A 20 6.53 0.23 7.04
N SER A 21 6.73 1.44 7.52
CA SER A 21 5.67 2.37 7.88
C SER A 21 5.90 3.69 7.16
N LEU A 22 4.83 4.32 6.70
CA LEU A 22 4.89 5.65 6.08
C LEU A 22 3.58 6.40 6.28
N SER A 23 3.66 7.73 6.20
CA SER A 23 2.50 8.62 6.19
C SER A 23 2.62 9.55 4.98
N LEU A 24 1.55 9.65 4.20
CA LEU A 24 1.44 10.55 3.06
C LEU A 24 0.33 11.56 3.33
N ASP A 25 0.71 12.82 3.29
CA ASP A 25 -0.20 13.94 3.51
C ASP A 25 -0.99 14.27 2.24
N ASP A 26 -2.20 14.79 2.43
CA ASP A 26 -3.03 15.26 1.32
C ASP A 26 -2.40 16.47 0.62
N GLY A 27 -2.55 16.51 -0.71
CA GLY A 27 -1.97 17.58 -1.52
C GLY A 27 -0.46 17.50 -1.74
N SER A 28 0.21 16.48 -1.17
CA SER A 28 1.63 16.23 -1.40
C SER A 28 1.87 15.34 -2.63
N VAL A 29 3.03 15.53 -3.27
CA VAL A 29 3.54 14.62 -4.31
C VAL A 29 4.72 13.86 -3.74
N THR A 30 4.59 12.54 -3.63
CA THR A 30 5.65 11.67 -3.10
C THR A 30 6.22 10.80 -4.21
N GLY A 31 7.54 10.87 -4.41
CA GLY A 31 8.26 10.01 -5.35
C GLY A 31 8.80 8.75 -4.67
N VAL A 32 8.53 7.59 -5.26
CA VAL A 32 9.09 6.30 -4.80
C VAL A 32 10.21 5.89 -5.75
N VAL A 33 11.45 5.85 -5.26
CA VAL A 33 12.65 5.55 -6.05
C VAL A 33 13.36 4.29 -5.55
N GLY A 34 14.12 3.64 -6.43
CA GLY A 34 14.88 2.43 -6.11
C GLY A 34 15.22 1.60 -7.35
N LYS A 35 16.06 0.58 -7.21
CA LYS A 35 16.47 -0.30 -8.31
C LYS A 35 15.27 -1.05 -8.93
N SER A 36 15.40 -1.49 -10.19
CA SER A 36 14.42 -2.41 -10.78
C SER A 36 14.31 -3.68 -9.93
N GLY A 37 13.09 -4.19 -9.75
CA GLY A 37 12.82 -5.35 -8.89
C GLY A 37 12.76 -5.06 -7.38
N ALA A 38 13.01 -3.81 -6.92
CA ALA A 38 12.95 -3.47 -5.49
C ALA A 38 11.54 -3.46 -4.87
N GLY A 39 10.51 -3.93 -5.57
CA GLY A 39 9.14 -4.00 -5.04
C GLY A 39 8.29 -2.74 -5.21
N LYS A 40 8.76 -1.68 -5.88
CA LYS A 40 7.99 -0.41 -6.03
C LYS A 40 6.59 -0.59 -6.60
N SER A 41 6.46 -1.27 -7.74
CA SER A 41 5.15 -1.51 -8.37
C SER A 41 4.27 -2.40 -7.50
N LEU A 42 4.86 -3.38 -6.79
CA LEU A 42 4.13 -4.23 -5.85
C LEU A 42 3.62 -3.42 -4.64
N MET A 43 4.45 -2.52 -4.10
CA MET A 43 4.05 -1.59 -3.05
C MET A 43 2.86 -0.74 -3.50
N LEU A 44 2.91 -0.17 -4.70
CA LEU A 44 1.78 0.62 -5.22
C LEU A 44 0.50 -0.22 -5.39
N LYS A 45 0.61 -1.47 -5.87
CA LYS A 45 -0.54 -2.39 -5.96
C LYS A 45 -1.15 -2.74 -4.60
N LEU A 46 -0.31 -2.92 -3.58
CA LEU A 46 -0.77 -3.14 -2.19
C LEU A 46 -1.52 -1.91 -1.68
N LEU A 47 -0.95 -0.71 -1.86
CA LEU A 47 -1.59 0.55 -1.46
C LEU A 47 -2.88 0.83 -2.24
N ALA A 48 -2.93 0.45 -3.52
CA ALA A 48 -4.13 0.51 -4.35
C ALA A 48 -5.21 -0.52 -3.95
N GLY A 49 -4.85 -1.51 -3.10
CA GLY A 49 -5.73 -2.59 -2.69
C GLY A 49 -6.03 -3.61 -3.79
N GLU A 50 -5.18 -3.69 -4.83
CA GLU A 50 -5.27 -4.70 -5.90
C GLU A 50 -4.70 -6.05 -5.45
N THR A 51 -3.73 -6.02 -4.54
CA THR A 51 -3.11 -7.21 -3.95
C THR A 51 -3.43 -7.25 -2.45
N GLY A 52 -4.02 -8.35 -1.98
CA GLY A 52 -4.29 -8.59 -0.56
C GLY A 52 -3.23 -9.49 0.09
N GLY A 53 -3.53 -10.05 1.27
CA GLY A 53 -2.66 -11.02 1.93
C GLY A 53 -1.35 -10.44 2.47
N TYR A 54 -1.35 -9.15 2.79
CA TYR A 54 -0.25 -8.47 3.47
C TYR A 54 -0.44 -8.50 4.99
N ASP A 55 0.64 -8.33 5.72
CA ASP A 55 0.61 -8.06 7.17
C ASP A 55 0.67 -6.56 7.42
N GLY A 56 0.23 -6.13 8.61
CA GLY A 56 0.18 -4.73 9.00
C GLY A 56 -1.16 -4.07 8.61
N ALA A 57 -1.16 -2.75 8.47
CA ALA A 57 -2.37 -1.98 8.19
C ALA A 57 -2.13 -0.86 7.17
N ILE A 58 -3.14 -0.63 6.32
CA ILE A 58 -3.20 0.49 5.39
C ILE A 58 -4.50 1.26 5.67
N GLU A 59 -4.38 2.55 5.93
CA GLU A 59 -5.50 3.47 6.17
C GLU A 59 -5.52 4.55 5.10
N ILE A 60 -6.70 4.83 4.55
CA ILE A 60 -6.95 5.87 3.57
C ILE A 60 -8.04 6.77 4.11
N ASN A 61 -7.71 8.06 4.29
CA ASN A 61 -8.63 9.05 4.86
C ASN A 61 -9.26 8.59 6.18
N GLY A 62 -8.46 7.96 7.04
CA GLY A 62 -8.89 7.43 8.34
C GLY A 62 -9.72 6.14 8.28
N ARG A 63 -9.83 5.49 7.11
CA ARG A 63 -10.54 4.22 6.94
C ARG A 63 -9.56 3.11 6.59
N GLU A 64 -9.69 1.97 7.26
CA GLU A 64 -8.86 0.80 6.96
C GLU A 64 -9.20 0.23 5.58
N LEU A 65 -8.18 0.00 4.74
CA LEU A 65 -8.34 -0.46 3.36
C LEU A 65 -9.08 -1.81 3.26
N SER A 66 -8.85 -2.70 4.23
CA SER A 66 -9.52 -4.00 4.37
C SER A 66 -11.04 -3.85 4.51
N ALA A 67 -11.49 -2.80 5.20
CA ALA A 67 -12.90 -2.50 5.46
C ALA A 67 -13.59 -1.72 4.32
N ILE A 68 -12.84 -1.17 3.36
CA ILE A 68 -13.39 -0.44 2.21
C ILE A 68 -13.78 -1.45 1.12
N PRO A 69 -15.07 -1.53 0.72
CA PRO A 69 -15.50 -2.39 -0.38
C PRO A 69 -14.74 -2.08 -1.67
N ALA A 70 -14.38 -3.11 -2.45
CA ALA A 70 -13.59 -2.94 -3.69
C ALA A 70 -14.22 -1.91 -4.66
N ARG A 71 -15.55 -1.92 -4.78
CA ARG A 71 -16.32 -0.95 -5.58
C ARG A 71 -16.23 0.50 -5.10
N GLU A 72 -15.78 0.76 -3.87
CA GLU A 72 -15.61 2.12 -3.33
C GLU A 72 -14.16 2.58 -3.40
N ARG A 73 -13.21 1.64 -3.50
CA ARG A 73 -11.77 1.95 -3.56
C ARG A 73 -11.40 2.84 -4.74
N HIS A 74 -11.99 2.63 -5.92
CA HIS A 74 -11.72 3.45 -7.11
C HIS A 74 -12.09 4.94 -6.96
N LYS A 75 -12.90 5.31 -5.96
CA LYS A 75 -13.24 6.71 -5.65
C LYS A 75 -12.19 7.39 -4.77
N LEU A 76 -11.36 6.58 -4.10
CA LEU A 76 -10.35 7.03 -3.14
C LEU A 76 -8.93 6.89 -3.70
N LEU A 77 -8.76 5.96 -4.65
CA LEU A 77 -7.48 5.58 -5.23
C LEU A 77 -7.62 5.46 -6.75
N SER A 78 -6.63 5.99 -7.46
CA SER A 78 -6.42 5.77 -8.89
C SER A 78 -5.01 5.21 -9.05
N TYR A 79 -4.89 4.05 -9.69
CA TYR A 79 -3.62 3.38 -10.00
C TYR A 79 -3.68 2.86 -11.44
#